data_AF-A0A448X279-F1
#
_entry.id   AF-A0A448X279-F1
#
_cell.length_a   1.000
_cell.length_b   1.000
_cell.length_c   1.000
_cell.angle_alpha   90.00
_cell.angle_beta   90.00
_cell.angle_gamma   90.00
#
_symmetry.space_group_name_H-M   'P 1'
#
loop_
_entity.id
_entity.type
_entity.pdbx_description
1 polymer ?
#
loop_
_entity_poly.entity_id
_entity_poly.type
_entity_poly.pdbx_seq_one_letter_code
_entity_poly.pdbx_strand_id
1 'polypeptide(L)'
;MRDKTKPSIAAVVASMDAHPSRYSATVRVQSHRQEVIQELYPMVKDLLLQFYRSTRFKPTRVIYYRDGVSEGQFSNVSLSILTV
;
A
#
# COMPACT_ATOMS: atom_id res chain seq x y z
N MET A 1 6.30 30.43 6.26
CA MET A 1 7.31 29.54 5.61
C MET A 1 6.66 28.18 5.40
N ARG A 2 6.46 27.73 4.15
CA ARG A 2 5.88 26.40 3.87
C ARG A 2 6.97 25.36 4.09
N ASP A 3 6.70 24.43 4.98
CA ASP A 3 7.57 23.35 5.43
C ASP A 3 7.83 22.36 4.28
N LYS A 4 8.78 22.69 3.39
CA LYS A 4 9.10 21.95 2.15
C LYS A 4 9.94 20.69 2.40
N THR A 5 10.29 20.38 3.64
CA THR A 5 11.25 19.34 4.00
C THR A 5 10.61 18.13 4.68
N LYS A 6 9.34 18.19 5.09
CA LYS A 6 8.66 17.07 5.74
C LYS A 6 8.38 15.96 4.74
N PRO A 7 8.94 14.75 4.88
CA PRO A 7 8.66 13.68 3.95
C PRO A 7 7.20 13.22 4.06
N SER A 8 6.65 12.70 2.98
CA SER A 8 5.33 12.04 3.01
C SER A 8 5.51 10.62 3.51
N ILE A 9 4.52 10.07 4.23
CA ILE A 9 4.59 8.70 4.74
C ILE A 9 3.46 7.90 4.10
N ALA A 10 3.80 6.78 3.48
CA ALA A 10 2.82 5.80 3.04
C ALA A 10 2.88 4.56 3.93
N ALA A 11 1.70 4.11 4.34
CA ALA A 11 1.51 2.87 5.06
C ALA A 11 0.54 1.99 4.28
N VAL A 12 0.86 0.71 4.16
CA VAL A 12 -0.04 -0.31 3.60
C VAL A 12 -0.19 -1.40 4.65
N VAL A 13 -1.43 -1.79 4.92
CA VAL A 13 -1.77 -2.84 5.88
C VAL A 13 -2.48 -3.99 5.17
N ALA A 14 -2.19 -5.22 5.58
CA ALA A 14 -2.88 -6.40 5.08
C ALA A 14 -3.18 -7.37 6.22
N SER A 15 -4.35 -8.03 6.14
CA SER A 15 -4.69 -9.15 7.02
C SER A 15 -3.81 -10.35 6.71
N MET A 16 -3.44 -11.12 7.73
CA MET A 16 -2.52 -12.26 7.66
C MET A 16 -3.24 -13.61 7.87
N ASP A 17 -4.54 -13.59 8.10
CA ASP A 17 -5.38 -14.74 8.42
C ASP A 17 -6.81 -14.57 7.89
N ALA A 18 -7.56 -15.68 7.81
CA ALA A 18 -8.95 -15.71 7.39
C ALA A 18 -9.91 -15.12 8.44
N HIS A 19 -9.48 -15.11 9.71
CA HIS A 19 -10.08 -14.27 10.73
C HIS A 19 -9.37 -12.92 10.65
N PRO A 20 -10.03 -11.76 10.62
CA PRO A 20 -9.35 -10.46 10.59
C PRO A 20 -8.75 -10.13 11.97
N SER A 21 -7.83 -10.96 12.47
CA SER A 21 -7.28 -10.84 13.82
C SER A 21 -5.80 -10.43 13.80
N ARG A 22 -5.06 -10.78 12.73
CA ARG A 22 -3.66 -10.43 12.57
C ARG A 22 -3.48 -9.56 11.34
N TYR A 23 -2.88 -8.40 11.54
CA TYR A 23 -2.51 -7.49 10.47
C TYR A 23 -1.00 -7.30 10.44
N SER A 24 -0.44 -7.21 9.24
CA SER A 24 0.93 -6.72 9.03
C SER A 24 0.89 -5.39 8.30
N ALA A 25 1.85 -4.53 8.62
CA ALA A 25 1.96 -3.19 8.07
C ALA A 25 3.34 -3.01 7.44
N THR A 26 3.37 -2.42 6.25
CA THR A 26 4.58 -1.90 5.62
C THR A 26 4.49 -0.38 5.58
N VAL A 27 5.57 0.29 5.97
CA VAL A 27 5.67 1.76 5.96
C VAL A 27 6.86 2.17 5.11
N ARG A 28 6.68 3.20 4.28
CA ARG A 28 7.73 3.80 3.45
C ARG A 28 7.65 5.31 3.51
N VAL A 29 8.83 5.91 3.54
CA VAL A 29 9.03 7.36 3.50
C VAL A 29 9.15 7.77 2.03
N GLN A 30 8.47 8.84 1.64
CA GLN A 30 8.41 9.35 0.28
C GLN A 30 8.75 10.83 0.25
N SER A 31 8.97 11.33 -0.97
CA SER A 31 9.23 12.75 -1.21
C SER A 31 8.04 13.61 -0.73
N HIS A 32 8.32 14.88 -0.43
CA HIS A 32 7.30 15.81 0.06
C HIS A 32 6.13 15.95 -0.94
N ARG A 33 4.89 15.91 -0.44
CA ARG A 33 3.63 16.03 -1.23
C ARG A 33 3.46 15.00 -2.33
N GLN A 34 3.92 13.78 -2.08
CA GLN A 34 3.77 12.68 -3.02
C GLN A 34 2.56 11.82 -2.63
N GLU A 35 1.50 11.89 -3.45
CA GLU A 35 0.26 11.15 -3.24
C GLU A 35 0.34 9.71 -3.81
N VAL A 36 1.10 9.52 -4.89
CA VAL A 36 1.35 8.22 -5.54
C VAL A 36 2.46 7.47 -4.82
N ILE A 37 2.14 6.27 -4.33
CA ILE A 37 3.09 5.40 -3.62
C ILE A 37 4.04 4.77 -4.63
N GLN A 38 5.26 5.31 -4.75
CA GLN A 38 6.27 4.78 -5.69
C GLN A 38 6.66 3.32 -5.40
N GLU A 39 6.78 2.96 -4.13
CA GLU A 39 7.18 1.62 -3.71
C GLU A 39 5.98 0.71 -3.40
N LEU A 40 4.82 0.94 -4.03
CA LEU A 40 3.63 0.14 -3.76
C LEU A 40 3.84 -1.34 -4.10
N TYR A 41 4.47 -1.63 -5.25
CA TYR A 41 4.76 -3.00 -5.69
C TYR A 41 5.55 -3.81 -4.66
N PRO A 42 6.76 -3.39 -4.21
CA PRO A 42 7.52 -4.13 -3.21
C PRO A 42 6.79 -4.20 -1.86
N MET A 43 6.07 -3.14 -1.45
CA MET A 43 5.28 -3.15 -0.21
C MET A 43 4.16 -4.21 -0.22
N VAL A 44 3.40 -4.29 -1.31
CA VAL A 44 2.32 -5.29 -1.47
C VAL A 44 2.90 -6.69 -1.62
N LYS A 45 4.00 -6.85 -2.37
CA LYS A 45 4.70 -8.13 -2.52
C LYS A 45 5.16 -8.68 -1.17
N ASP A 46 5.73 -7.85 -0.30
CA ASP A 46 6.15 -8.26 1.04
C ASP A 46 4.95 -8.72 1.88
N LEU A 47 3.82 -8.01 1.82
CA LEU A 47 2.59 -8.38 2.52
C LEU A 47 2.00 -9.69 1.98
N LEU A 48 1.98 -9.89 0.66
CA LEU A 48 1.53 -11.15 0.04
C LEU A 48 2.43 -12.33 0.39
N LEU A 49 3.76 -12.12 0.43
CA LEU A 49 4.71 -13.13 0.87
C LEU A 49 4.50 -13.49 2.35
N GLN A 50 4.27 -12.50 3.21
CA GLN A 50 3.96 -12.74 4.62
C GLN A 50 2.63 -13.49 4.78
N PHE A 51 1.59 -13.08 4.05
CA PHE A 51 0.31 -13.78 4.01
C PHE A 51 0.48 -15.25 3.61
N TYR A 52 1.24 -15.52 2.55
CA TYR A 52 1.52 -16.88 2.09
C TYR A 52 2.33 -17.69 3.11
N ARG A 53 3.28 -17.06 3.81
CA ARG A 53 4.04 -17.73 4.88
C ARG A 53 3.15 -18.09 6.08
N SER A 54 2.19 -17.23 6.41
CA SER A 54 1.27 -17.43 7.54
C SER A 54 0.14 -18.41 7.25
N THR A 55 -0.47 -18.33 6.06
CA THR A 55 -1.66 -19.13 5.72
C THR A 55 -1.35 -20.33 4.84
N ARG A 56 -0.20 -20.35 4.14
CA ARG A 56 0.12 -21.28 3.03
C ARG A 56 -0.85 -21.23 1.85
N PHE A 57 -1.73 -20.23 1.82
CA PHE A 57 -2.66 -19.99 0.72
C PHE A 57 -2.29 -18.71 -0.02
N LYS A 58 -2.54 -18.72 -1.33
CA LYS A 58 -2.48 -17.51 -2.15
C LYS A 58 -3.85 -16.84 -2.10
N PRO A 59 -3.93 -15.53 -1.85
CA PRO A 59 -5.21 -14.83 -1.85
C PRO A 59 -5.81 -14.89 -3.25
N THR A 60 -7.09 -15.26 -3.34
CA THR A 60 -7.83 -15.31 -4.61
C THR A 60 -8.41 -13.95 -5.01
N ARG A 61 -8.50 -13.02 -4.05
CA ARG A 61 -8.94 -11.63 -4.27
C ARG A 61 -8.07 -10.70 -3.42
N VAL A 62 -7.69 -9.57 -4.00
CA VAL A 62 -7.01 -8.47 -3.31
C VAL A 62 -7.95 -7.27 -3.33
N ILE A 63 -8.27 -6.72 -2.17
CA ILE A 63 -9.07 -5.51 -2.03
C ILE A 63 -8.15 -4.42 -1.51
N TYR A 64 -8.03 -3.33 -2.28
CA TYR A 64 -7.16 -2.22 -1.96
C TYR A 64 -8.00 -1.00 -1.57
N TYR A 65 -7.90 -0.59 -0.31
CA TYR A 65 -8.52 0.62 0.18
C TYR A 65 -7.47 1.72 0.24
N ARG A 66 -7.68 2.80 -0.54
CA ARG A 66 -6.81 3.99 -0.53
C ARG A 66 -7.62 5.20 -0.09
N ASP A 67 -7.25 5.74 1.05
CA ASP A 67 -7.79 7.00 1.55
C ASP A 67 -7.06 8.19 0.93
N GLY A 68 -7.77 9.30 0.69
CA GLY A 68 -7.17 10.59 0.34
C GLY A 68 -6.65 10.75 -1.09
N VAL A 69 -7.26 10.11 -2.10
CA VAL A 69 -6.96 10.38 -3.52
C VAL A 69 -7.92 11.45 -4.04
N SER A 70 -7.38 12.56 -4.54
CA SER A 70 -8.15 13.57 -5.28
C SER A 70 -8.68 12.99 -6.61
N GLU A 71 -9.89 13.35 -7.04
CA GLU A 71 -10.52 12.87 -8.29
C GLU A 71 -9.57 12.94 -9.51
N GLY A 72 -8.73 13.99 -9.58
CA GLY A 72 -7.76 14.18 -10.67
C GLY A 72 -6.54 13.26 -10.65
N GLN A 73 -6.36 12.45 -9.58
CA GLN A 73 -5.24 11.52 -9.42
C GLN A 73 -5.66 10.05 -9.48
N PHE A 74 -6.95 9.74 -9.61
CA PHE A 74 -7.44 8.37 -9.71
C PHE A 74 -6.86 7.62 -10.90
N SER A 75 -6.67 8.28 -12.04
CA SER A 75 -6.04 7.69 -13.22
C SER A 75 -4.59 7.29 -12.96
N ASN A 76 -3.81 8.17 -12.31
CA ASN A 76 -2.41 7.88 -11.96
C ASN A 76 -2.29 6.78 -10.89
N VAL A 77 -3.15 6.79 -9.88
CA VAL A 77 -3.18 5.74 -8.84
C VAL A 77 -3.62 4.40 -9.42
N SER A 78 -4.68 4.38 -10.23
CA SER A 78 -5.17 3.15 -10.89
C SER A 78 -4.12 2.56 -11.84
N LEU A 79 -3.40 3.41 -12.61
CA LEU A 79 -2.32 2.94 -13.48
C LEU A 79 -1.15 2.35 -12.66
N SER A 80 -0.79 3.02 -11.56
CA SER A 80 0.29 2.56 -10.69
C SER A 80 -0.03 1.22 -10.03
N ILE A 81 -1.30 0.97 -9.66
CA ILE A 81 -1.76 -0.28 -9.06
C ILE A 81 -1.89 -1.38 -10.12
N LEU A 82 -2.32 -1.06 -11.35
CA LEU A 82 -2.46 -2.06 -12.42
C LEU A 82 -1.11 -2.58 -12.92
N THR A 83 -0.03 -1.85 -12.65
CA THR A 83 1.35 -2.24 -13.01
C THR A 83 2.00 -3.12 -11.92
N VAL A 84 1.28 -3.43 -10.83
CA VAL A 84 1.72 -4.28 -9.70
C VAL A 84 1.45 -5.76 -9.97
#